data_AF-A0A086JGW4-F1
#
_entry.id   AF-A0A086JGW4-F1
#
_cell.length_a   1.000
_cell.length_b   1.000
_cell.length_c   1.000
_cell.angle_alpha   90.00
_cell.angle_beta   90.00
_cell.angle_gamma   90.00
#
_symmetry.space_group_name_H-M   'P 1'
#
loop_
_entity.id
_entity.type
_entity.pdbx_description
1 polymer ?
#
loop_
_entity_poly.entity_id
_entity_poly.type
_entity_poly.pdbx_seq_one_letter_code
_entity_poly.pdbx_strand_id
1 'polypeptide(L)'
;MYKEKYKALAVALEMFSHALNGNYVNFGVFDVYGDGTLNDSLKLSLSMCLAIPDEDLQAYIRSLKAYYSFLDLATKNFMPQVLELSPPMLAQLMRAVEEGLCSFEPGVAMQCCSTIDNFVTFFYQHLNSPDAEGQAVRVFLESQPQSLKRILQLMFQLVITGVCQL
;
A
#
# COMPACT_ATOMS: atom_id res chain seq x y z
N MET A 1 -7.92 -17.66 17.67
CA MET A 1 -8.90 -16.98 16.78
C MET A 1 -8.32 -15.78 16.03
N TYR A 2 -8.17 -14.57 16.59
CA TYR A 2 -7.68 -13.39 15.83
C TYR A 2 -6.25 -13.57 15.27
N LYS A 3 -5.33 -14.04 16.10
CA LYS A 3 -3.95 -14.34 15.68
C LYS A 3 -3.86 -15.37 14.56
N GLU A 4 -4.74 -16.38 14.54
CA GLU A 4 -4.77 -17.41 13.49
C GLU A 4 -5.35 -16.85 12.18
N LYS A 5 -6.38 -16.01 12.27
CA LYS A 5 -6.94 -15.29 11.11
C LYS A 5 -5.88 -14.41 10.46
N TYR A 6 -5.14 -13.62 11.24
CA TYR A 6 -4.08 -12.75 10.72
C TYR A 6 -2.90 -13.53 10.16
N LYS A 7 -2.56 -14.68 10.76
CA LYS A 7 -1.54 -15.56 10.20
C LYS A 7 -1.95 -16.12 8.83
N ALA A 8 -3.20 -16.58 8.67
CA ALA A 8 -3.70 -17.08 7.39
C ALA A 8 -3.70 -15.99 6.32
N LEU A 9 -4.17 -14.79 6.67
CA LEU A 9 -4.15 -13.61 5.80
C LEU A 9 -2.72 -13.25 5.37
N ALA A 10 -1.79 -13.20 6.33
CA ALA A 10 -0.39 -12.88 6.04
C ALA A 10 0.24 -13.88 5.08
N VAL A 11 0.01 -15.19 5.29
CA VAL A 11 0.50 -16.24 4.39
C VAL A 11 -0.12 -16.10 2.99
N ALA A 12 -1.41 -15.77 2.88
CA ALA A 12 -2.04 -15.53 1.57
C ALA A 12 -1.40 -14.34 0.83
N LEU A 13 -1.20 -13.21 1.51
CA LEU A 13 -0.53 -12.03 0.93
C LEU A 13 0.92 -12.33 0.55
N GLU A 14 1.64 -13.10 1.35
CA GLU A 14 3.02 -13.50 1.10
C GLU A 14 3.12 -14.41 -0.14
N MET A 15 2.28 -15.44 -0.23
CA MET A 15 2.23 -16.32 -1.41
C MET A 15 1.92 -15.54 -2.68
N PHE A 16 0.95 -14.63 -2.64
CA PHE A 16 0.61 -13.82 -3.79
C PHE A 16 1.75 -12.86 -4.16
N SER A 17 2.38 -12.22 -3.17
CA SER A 17 3.55 -11.35 -3.39
C SER A 17 4.72 -12.09 -4.04
N HIS A 18 4.98 -13.33 -3.63
CA HIS A 18 5.99 -14.17 -4.26
C HIS A 18 5.64 -14.55 -5.70
N ALA A 19 4.38 -14.87 -5.98
CA ALA A 19 3.92 -15.13 -7.35
C ALA A 19 4.14 -13.92 -8.27
N LEU A 20 3.85 -12.71 -7.75
CA LEU A 20 4.01 -11.45 -8.49
C LEU A 20 5.49 -11.07 -8.71
N ASN A 21 6.36 -11.28 -7.72
CA ASN A 21 7.80 -10.99 -7.85
C ASN A 21 8.60 -12.06 -8.60
N GLY A 22 8.02 -13.23 -8.84
CA GLY A 22 8.72 -14.37 -9.44
C GLY A 22 9.10 -14.18 -10.91
N ASN A 23 8.57 -13.14 -11.58
CA ASN A 23 8.79 -12.86 -13.01
C ASN A 23 8.54 -14.08 -13.91
N TYR A 24 7.58 -14.94 -13.54
CA TYR A 24 7.29 -16.19 -14.26
C TYR A 24 6.72 -15.94 -15.66
N VAL A 25 5.95 -14.87 -15.83
CA VAL A 25 5.36 -14.45 -17.11
C VAL A 25 5.09 -12.95 -17.09
N ASN A 26 5.04 -12.31 -18.25
CA ASN A 26 4.63 -10.91 -18.37
C ASN A 26 3.14 -10.76 -18.03
N PHE A 27 2.78 -9.86 -17.11
CA PHE A 27 1.39 -9.67 -16.68
C PHE A 27 0.46 -9.10 -17.75
N GLY A 28 0.99 -8.47 -18.81
CA GLY A 28 0.18 -8.05 -19.96
C GLY A 28 -0.45 -9.22 -20.72
N VAL A 29 0.00 -10.46 -20.49
CA VAL A 29 -0.62 -11.66 -21.07
C VAL A 29 -2.09 -11.83 -20.63
N PHE A 30 -2.42 -11.39 -19.41
CA PHE A 30 -3.78 -11.44 -18.89
C PHE A 30 -4.71 -10.57 -19.74
N ASP A 31 -4.29 -9.34 -20.07
CA ASP A 31 -5.07 -8.43 -20.92
C ASP A 31 -5.22 -8.96 -22.36
N VAL A 32 -4.18 -9.58 -22.91
CA VAL A 32 -4.20 -10.17 -24.27
C VAL A 32 -5.25 -11.28 -24.38
N TYR A 33 -5.44 -12.08 -23.32
CA TYR A 33 -6.45 -13.13 -23.27
C TYR A 33 -7.80 -12.67 -22.72
N GLY A 34 -7.93 -11.40 -22.32
CA GLY A 34 -9.13 -10.89 -21.66
C GLY A 34 -9.39 -11.55 -20.30
N ASP A 35 -8.34 -11.99 -19.61
CA ASP A 35 -8.40 -12.66 -18.31
C ASP A 35 -8.27 -11.63 -17.16
N GLY A 36 -9.35 -11.41 -16.42
CA GLY A 36 -9.39 -10.50 -15.28
C GLY A 36 -8.79 -11.04 -13.97
N THR A 37 -8.33 -12.30 -13.93
CA THR A 37 -7.97 -13.00 -12.69
C THR A 37 -6.90 -12.26 -11.87
N LEU A 38 -5.91 -11.66 -12.53
CA LEU A 38 -4.87 -10.89 -11.85
C LEU A 38 -5.48 -9.66 -11.14
N ASN A 39 -6.35 -8.92 -11.84
CA ASN A 39 -6.99 -7.73 -11.27
C ASN A 39 -7.92 -8.11 -10.11
N ASP A 40 -8.71 -9.18 -10.27
CA ASP A 40 -9.58 -9.67 -9.22
C ASP A 40 -8.79 -10.13 -7.97
N SER A 41 -7.64 -10.77 -8.18
CA SER A 41 -6.73 -11.19 -7.10
C SER A 41 -6.10 -10.00 -6.38
N LEU A 42 -5.72 -8.94 -7.10
CA LEU A 42 -5.25 -7.68 -6.53
C LEU A 42 -6.34 -7.00 -5.69
N LYS A 43 -7.56 -6.89 -6.23
CA LYS A 43 -8.72 -6.32 -5.53
C LYS A 43 -9.06 -7.07 -4.25
N LEU A 44 -9.04 -8.41 -4.30
CA LEU A 44 -9.25 -9.24 -3.13
C LEU A 44 -8.15 -9.02 -2.08
N SER A 45 -6.88 -8.97 -2.51
CA SER A 45 -5.75 -8.75 -1.61
C SER A 45 -5.79 -7.36 -0.94
N LEU A 46 -6.13 -6.32 -1.69
CA LEU A 46 -6.36 -4.96 -1.13
C LEU A 46 -7.55 -4.95 -0.17
N SER A 47 -8.62 -5.68 -0.47
CA SER A 47 -9.78 -5.82 0.43
C SER A 47 -9.41 -6.55 1.72
N MET A 48 -8.53 -7.56 1.65
CA MET A 48 -7.97 -8.24 2.83
C MET A 48 -7.17 -7.26 3.69
N CYS A 49 -6.36 -6.40 3.07
CA CYS A 49 -5.65 -5.33 3.77
C CYS A 49 -6.61 -4.37 4.48
N LEU A 50 -7.61 -3.83 3.77
CA LEU A 50 -8.59 -2.89 4.33
C LEU A 50 -9.46 -3.48 5.45
N ALA A 51 -9.60 -4.81 5.49
CA ALA A 51 -10.39 -5.50 6.52
C ALA A 51 -9.66 -5.65 7.87
N ILE A 52 -8.38 -5.28 7.96
CA ILE A 52 -7.62 -5.30 9.21
C ILE A 52 -7.77 -3.94 9.90
N PRO A 53 -8.26 -3.89 11.15
CA PRO A 53 -8.30 -2.66 11.94
C PRO A 53 -6.89 -2.11 12.22
N ASP A 54 -6.73 -0.80 12.26
CA ASP A 54 -5.45 -0.13 12.52
C ASP A 54 -4.84 -0.57 13.87
N GLU A 55 -5.66 -0.72 14.91
CA GLU A 55 -5.25 -1.23 16.23
C GLU A 55 -4.59 -2.61 16.17
N ASP A 56 -5.10 -3.49 15.29
CA ASP A 56 -4.59 -4.85 15.11
C ASP A 56 -3.31 -4.87 14.29
N LEU A 57 -3.13 -3.94 13.34
CA LEU A 57 -1.86 -3.78 12.62
C LEU A 57 -0.72 -3.48 13.59
N GLN A 58 -0.96 -2.62 14.57
CA GLN A 58 0.03 -2.30 15.61
C GLN A 58 0.25 -3.47 16.57
N ALA A 59 -0.84 -4.08 17.07
CA ALA A 59 -0.75 -5.17 18.04
C ALA A 59 -0.08 -6.44 17.48
N TYR A 60 -0.21 -6.70 16.17
CA TYR A 60 0.29 -7.91 15.51
C TYR A 60 1.31 -7.64 14.41
N ILE A 61 2.06 -6.53 14.51
CA ILE A 61 2.98 -6.05 13.46
C ILE A 61 3.97 -7.11 12.95
N ARG A 62 4.45 -8.00 13.82
CA ARG A 62 5.33 -9.13 13.44
C ARG A 62 4.65 -10.17 12.56
N SER A 63 3.37 -10.43 12.81
CA SER A 63 2.56 -11.37 12.01
C SER A 63 2.01 -10.72 10.74
N LEU A 64 1.92 -9.39 10.70
CA LEU A 64 1.38 -8.62 9.59
C LEU A 64 2.46 -7.93 8.75
N LYS A 65 3.72 -8.39 8.79
CA LYS A 65 4.77 -7.87 7.88
C LYS A 65 4.40 -8.02 6.40
N ALA A 66 3.76 -9.13 6.06
CA ALA A 66 3.30 -9.42 4.70
C ALA A 66 2.27 -8.39 4.18
N TYR A 67 1.51 -7.73 5.07
CA TYR A 67 0.64 -6.61 4.71
C TYR A 67 1.46 -5.46 4.09
N TYR A 68 2.50 -5.01 4.79
CA TYR A 68 3.33 -3.89 4.34
C TYR A 68 4.17 -4.26 3.12
N SER A 69 4.68 -5.50 3.06
CA SER A 69 5.40 -6.00 1.88
C SER A 69 4.50 -6.10 0.65
N PHE A 70 3.23 -6.49 0.81
CA PHE A 70 2.27 -6.51 -0.27
C PHE A 70 1.91 -5.09 -0.73
N LEU A 71 1.68 -4.14 0.18
CA LEU A 71 1.38 -2.75 -0.19
C LEU A 71 2.54 -2.09 -0.96
N ASP A 72 3.78 -2.32 -0.54
CA ASP A 72 4.97 -1.85 -1.26
C ASP A 72 4.98 -2.42 -2.69
N LEU A 73 4.78 -3.73 -2.83
CA LEU A 73 4.73 -4.39 -4.13
C LEU A 73 3.59 -3.89 -5.02
N ALA A 74 2.38 -3.77 -4.47
CA ALA A 74 1.18 -3.35 -5.19
C ALA A 74 1.33 -1.91 -5.68
N THR A 75 1.84 -1.00 -4.83
CA THR A 75 2.06 0.39 -5.22
C THR A 75 3.22 0.54 -6.21
N LYS A 76 4.24 -0.30 -6.13
CA LYS A 76 5.37 -0.27 -7.07
C LYS A 76 4.99 -0.70 -8.48
N ASN A 77 4.22 -1.78 -8.61
CA ASN A 77 3.99 -2.44 -9.90
C ASN A 77 2.56 -2.28 -10.45
N PHE A 78 1.60 -1.97 -9.58
CA PHE A 78 0.16 -2.01 -9.87
C PHE A 78 -0.57 -0.79 -9.30
N MET A 79 0.08 0.37 -9.28
CA MET A 79 -0.50 1.62 -8.76
C MET A 79 -1.85 1.98 -9.41
N PRO A 80 -2.06 1.82 -10.74
CA PRO A 80 -3.37 2.09 -11.34
C PRO A 80 -4.50 1.28 -10.70
N GLN A 81 -4.27 0.00 -10.39
CA GLN A 81 -5.22 -0.87 -9.71
C GLN A 81 -5.42 -0.46 -8.24
N VAL A 82 -4.37 0.01 -7.56
CA VAL A 82 -4.50 0.57 -6.21
C VAL A 82 -5.38 1.82 -6.22
N LEU A 83 -5.24 2.69 -7.23
CA LEU A 83 -6.02 3.92 -7.39
C LEU A 83 -7.49 3.70 -7.82
N GLU A 84 -7.89 2.47 -8.16
CA GLU A 84 -9.31 2.11 -8.30
C GLU A 84 -10.06 2.13 -6.95
N LEU A 85 -9.35 2.09 -5.82
CA LEU A 85 -9.93 2.23 -4.49
C LEU A 85 -10.52 3.63 -4.29
N SER A 86 -11.64 3.70 -3.56
CA SER A 86 -12.23 4.99 -3.19
C SER A 86 -11.26 5.84 -2.33
N PRO A 87 -11.32 7.19 -2.40
CA PRO A 87 -10.43 8.04 -1.61
C PRO A 87 -10.37 7.73 -0.11
N PRO A 88 -11.49 7.39 0.57
CA PRO A 88 -11.45 6.96 1.98
C PRO A 88 -10.66 5.67 2.22
N MET A 89 -10.74 4.70 1.30
CA MET A 89 -9.99 3.43 1.40
C MET A 89 -8.50 3.66 1.16
N LEU A 90 -8.14 4.47 0.17
CA LEU A 90 -6.74 4.90 -0.04
C LEU A 90 -6.20 5.63 1.19
N ALA A 91 -7.01 6.51 1.80
CA ALA A 91 -6.63 7.22 3.03
C ALA A 91 -6.45 6.28 4.22
N GLN A 92 -7.20 5.18 4.30
CA GLN A 92 -6.98 4.13 5.31
C GLN A 92 -5.63 3.43 5.09
N LEU A 93 -5.33 2.99 3.86
CA LEU A 93 -4.04 2.37 3.56
C LEU A 93 -2.87 3.32 3.86
N MET A 94 -2.99 4.59 3.47
CA MET A 94 -1.96 5.60 3.75
C MET A 94 -1.78 5.86 5.25
N ARG A 95 -2.84 5.83 6.06
CA ARG A 95 -2.73 5.96 7.53
C ARG A 95 -2.01 4.75 8.13
N ALA A 96 -2.34 3.53 7.71
CA ALA A 96 -1.62 2.34 8.14
C ALA A 96 -0.12 2.42 7.79
N VAL A 97 0.21 2.92 6.60
CA VAL A 97 1.61 3.14 6.17
C VAL A 97 2.28 4.26 6.98
N GLU A 98 1.57 5.36 7.24
CA GLU A 98 2.05 6.48 8.07
C GLU A 98 2.40 6.01 9.49
N GLU A 99 1.52 5.25 10.14
CA GLU A 99 1.83 4.66 11.45
C GLU A 99 2.94 3.59 11.37
N GLY A 100 2.99 2.84 10.27
CA GLY A 100 4.03 1.83 10.03
C GLY A 100 5.45 2.41 9.92
N LEU A 101 5.61 3.70 9.60
CA LEU A 101 6.90 4.41 9.67
C LEU A 101 7.47 4.43 11.10
N CYS A 102 6.61 4.40 12.10
CA CYS A 102 6.98 4.38 13.52
C CYS A 102 7.26 2.98 14.07
N SER A 103 7.22 1.95 13.22
CA SER A 103 7.39 0.57 13.63
C SER A 103 8.79 0.30 14.20
N PHE A 104 8.84 -0.47 15.29
CA PHE A 104 10.09 -1.00 15.84
C PHE A 104 10.68 -2.16 15.01
N GLU A 105 9.96 -2.67 14.01
CA GLU A 105 10.46 -3.68 13.08
C GLU A 105 11.04 -3.00 11.83
N PRO A 106 12.38 -2.95 11.64
CA PRO A 106 13.00 -2.13 10.60
C PRO A 106 12.54 -2.44 9.18
N GLY A 107 12.21 -3.70 8.91
CA GLY A 107 11.63 -4.11 7.63
C GLY A 107 10.34 -3.35 7.33
N VAL A 108 9.41 -3.30 8.29
CA VAL A 108 8.11 -2.63 8.12
C VAL A 108 8.29 -1.16 7.82
N ALA A 109 9.14 -0.46 8.59
CA ALA A 109 9.42 0.95 8.34
C ALA A 109 10.00 1.17 6.94
N MET A 110 10.92 0.31 6.48
CA MET A 110 11.49 0.38 5.12
C MET A 110 10.44 0.16 4.03
N GLN A 111 9.55 -0.83 4.20
CA GLN A 111 8.43 -1.05 3.27
C GLN A 111 7.46 0.14 3.26
N CYS A 112 7.21 0.77 4.40
CA CYS A 112 6.38 1.98 4.47
C CYS A 112 7.02 3.15 3.71
N CYS A 113 8.33 3.39 3.91
CA CYS A 113 9.08 4.38 3.15
C CYS A 113 8.98 4.13 1.63
N SER A 114 9.19 2.88 1.20
CA SER A 114 9.10 2.50 -0.21
C SER A 114 7.68 2.70 -0.77
N THR A 115 6.66 2.31 -0.01
CA THR A 115 5.24 2.52 -0.38
C THR A 115 4.92 4.01 -0.56
N ILE A 116 5.40 4.86 0.35
CA ILE A 116 5.23 6.32 0.25
C ILE A 116 5.95 6.87 -0.98
N ASP A 117 7.18 6.43 -1.23
CA ASP A 117 7.94 6.85 -2.41
C ASP A 117 7.23 6.47 -3.71
N ASN A 118 6.67 5.27 -3.79
CA ASN A 118 5.84 4.83 -4.92
C ASN A 118 4.64 5.76 -5.14
N PHE A 119 3.89 6.10 -4.07
CA PHE A 119 2.76 7.04 -4.15
C PHE A 119 3.20 8.42 -4.64
N VAL A 120 4.20 9.01 -3.99
CA VAL A 120 4.66 10.37 -4.30
C VAL A 120 5.23 10.44 -5.72
N THR A 121 6.02 9.45 -6.12
CA THR A 121 6.57 9.34 -7.47
C THR A 121 5.46 9.25 -8.51
N PHE A 122 4.49 8.35 -8.32
CA PHE A 122 3.39 8.18 -9.25
C PHE A 122 2.53 9.44 -9.35
N PHE A 123 2.22 10.07 -8.21
CA PHE A 123 1.42 11.30 -8.17
C PHE A 123 2.13 12.44 -8.88
N TYR A 124 3.42 12.61 -8.65
CA TYR A 124 4.22 13.63 -9.33
C TYR A 124 4.21 13.43 -10.85
N GLN A 125 4.36 12.19 -11.32
CA GLN A 125 4.38 11.85 -12.74
C GLN A 125 3.02 12.08 -13.43
N HIS A 126 1.91 11.81 -12.74
CA HIS A 126 0.57 11.82 -13.35
C HIS A 126 -0.29 13.03 -12.98
N LEU A 127 0.14 13.91 -12.07
CA LEU A 127 -0.66 15.05 -11.58
C LEU A 127 -1.26 15.91 -12.70
N ASN A 128 -0.48 16.13 -13.76
CA ASN A 128 -0.86 16.97 -14.91
C ASN A 128 -1.33 16.13 -16.11
N SER A 129 -1.43 14.81 -15.98
CA SER A 129 -1.88 13.95 -17.07
C SER A 129 -3.40 14.07 -17.25
N PRO A 130 -3.89 14.18 -18.50
CA PRO A 130 -5.31 14.23 -18.79
C PRO A 130 -6.00 12.85 -18.76
N ASP A 131 -5.23 11.77 -18.60
CA ASP A 131 -5.74 10.40 -18.56
C ASP A 131 -6.50 10.07 -17.25
N ALA A 132 -7.01 8.84 -17.19
CA ALA A 132 -7.76 8.33 -16.05
C ALA A 132 -6.91 8.31 -14.77
N GLU A 133 -5.61 8.01 -14.88
CA GLU A 133 -4.68 7.95 -13.76
C GLU A 133 -4.44 9.34 -13.17
N GLY A 134 -4.19 10.34 -14.01
CA GLY A 134 -4.07 11.73 -13.58
C GLY A 134 -5.36 12.28 -12.99
N GLN A 135 -6.53 11.85 -13.48
CA GLN A 135 -7.81 12.18 -12.85
C GLN A 135 -7.94 11.53 -11.45
N ALA A 136 -7.56 10.26 -11.30
CA ALA A 136 -7.61 9.56 -10.01
C ALA A 136 -6.69 10.20 -8.97
N VAL A 137 -5.48 10.60 -9.37
CA VAL A 137 -4.53 11.34 -8.52
C VAL A 137 -5.13 12.65 -8.03
N ARG A 138 -5.70 13.46 -8.94
CA ARG A 138 -6.33 14.74 -8.59
C ARG A 138 -7.49 14.57 -7.62
N VAL A 139 -8.38 13.61 -7.87
CA VAL A 139 -9.51 13.29 -6.99
C VAL A 139 -9.03 12.90 -5.59
N PHE A 140 -7.99 12.08 -5.48
CA PHE A 140 -7.43 11.70 -4.18
C PHE A 140 -6.83 12.90 -3.43
N LEU A 141 -6.02 13.72 -4.10
CA LEU A 141 -5.38 14.90 -3.50
C LEU A 141 -6.39 15.97 -3.05
N GLU A 142 -7.46 16.18 -3.82
CA GLU A 142 -8.56 17.08 -3.45
C GLU A 142 -9.34 16.54 -2.23
N SER A 143 -9.53 15.22 -2.17
CA SER A 143 -10.26 14.57 -1.07
C SER A 143 -9.43 14.49 0.22
N GLN A 144 -8.10 14.42 0.12
CA GLN A 144 -7.18 14.18 1.24
C GLN A 144 -5.95 15.13 1.21
N PRO A 145 -6.16 16.45 1.23
CA PRO A 145 -5.08 17.43 0.97
C PRO A 145 -3.98 17.45 2.03
N GLN A 146 -4.24 16.93 3.23
CA GLN A 146 -3.27 16.92 4.33
C GLN A 146 -2.44 15.64 4.40
N SER A 147 -2.81 14.56 3.70
CA SER A 147 -2.18 13.25 3.88
C SER A 147 -0.70 13.26 3.55
N LEU A 148 -0.30 13.78 2.39
CA LEU A 148 1.12 13.89 2.03
C LEU A 148 1.88 14.86 2.92
N LYS A 149 1.24 15.94 3.37
CA LYS A 149 1.87 16.92 4.26
C LYS A 149 2.20 16.30 5.61
N ARG A 150 1.28 15.52 6.20
CA ARG A 150 1.52 14.82 7.47
C ARG A 150 2.65 13.81 7.36
N ILE A 151 2.64 12.98 6.32
CA ILE A 151 3.71 12.01 6.08
C ILE A 151 5.07 12.70 5.94
N LEU A 152 5.15 13.80 5.19
CA LEU A 152 6.38 14.56 5.03
C LEU A 152 6.87 15.14 6.38
N GLN A 153 5.97 15.69 7.19
CA GLN A 153 6.30 16.19 8.52
C GLN A 153 6.84 15.07 9.43
N LEU A 154 6.19 13.91 9.42
CA LEU A 154 6.60 12.74 10.19
C LEU A 154 7.98 12.23 9.75
N MET A 155 8.24 12.12 8.44
CA MET A 155 9.55 11.71 7.93
C MET A 155 10.65 12.69 8.34
N PHE A 156 10.43 14.00 8.27
CA PHE A 156 11.41 14.98 8.74
C PHE A 156 11.65 14.86 10.26
N GLN A 157 10.60 14.67 11.04
CA GLN A 157 10.73 14.48 12.47
C GLN A 157 11.53 13.22 12.82
N LEU A 158 11.27 12.12 12.13
CA LEU A 158 12.02 10.87 12.27
C LEU A 158 13.51 11.06 11.96
N VAL A 159 13.84 11.78 10.88
CA VAL A 159 15.24 12.05 10.49
C VAL A 159 15.94 12.97 11.49
N ILE A 160 15.24 14.01 11.97
CA ILE A 160 15.84 15.04 12.84
C ILE A 160 15.99 14.54 14.29
N THR A 161 14.96 13.85 14.80
CA THR A 161 14.85 13.53 16.23
C THR A 161 15.06 12.06 16.54
N GLY A 162 14.87 11.16 15.56
CA GLY A 162 14.84 9.72 15.79
C GLY A 162 13.62 9.24 16.59
N VAL A 163 12.65 10.11 16.86
CA VAL A 163 11.46 9.81 17.68
C VAL A 163 10.21 9.92 16.83
N CYS A 164 9.33 8.93 16.92
CA CYS A 164 7.98 9.06 16.41
C CYS A 164 7.08 9.76 17.44
N GLN A 165 6.54 10.93 17.08
CA GLN A 165 5.40 11.54 17.76
C GLN A 165 4.37 11.87 16.68
N LEU A 166 3.22 11.20 16.74
CA LEU A 166 2.04 11.50 15.92
C LEU A 166 1.22 12.62 16.57
#